data_AF-A0AAV4JGX7-F1
#
_entry.id   AF-A0AAV4JGX7-F1
#
_cell.length_a   1.000
_cell.length_b   1.000
_cell.length_c   1.000
_cell.angle_alpha   90.00
_cell.angle_beta   90.00
_cell.angle_gamma   90.00
#
_symmetry.space_group_name_H-M   'P 1'
#
loop_
_entity.id
_entity.type
_entity.pdbx_description
1 polymer ?
#
loop_
_entity_poly.entity_id
_entity_poly.type
_entity_poly.pdbx_seq_one_letter_code
_entity_poly.pdbx_strand_id
1 'polypeptide(L)'
;MASSTDETKISIRSKSSFKSNGIDLESMRKISSQFFEMVPVRRMKWKDDDAAMLTACPDLQIQLLNATVRHPVCKNFPPALAYRRYFMKLLIQKLEAGEADVADEVYEAYTDLLSYPDDDDETVCFKSYSLPSGEYISLQESVHLVSQGTTGLSTWQVRHFVLCSLKC
;
A
#
# COMPACT_ATOMS: atom_id res chain seq x y z
N MET A 1 -41.39 32.10 -40.91
CA MET A 1 -39.99 32.59 -40.97
C MET A 1 -39.24 31.96 -39.82
N ALA A 2 -38.21 31.15 -40.14
CA ALA A 2 -37.06 30.70 -39.33
C ALA A 2 -37.34 30.07 -37.94
N SER A 3 -36.70 29.00 -37.50
CA SER A 3 -35.65 28.14 -38.03
C SER A 3 -35.66 26.83 -37.23
N SER A 4 -35.16 25.80 -37.88
CA SER A 4 -34.90 24.44 -37.39
C SER A 4 -33.75 24.37 -36.37
N THR A 5 -33.52 23.15 -35.86
CA THR A 5 -32.33 22.55 -35.19
C THR A 5 -32.20 22.76 -33.69
N ASP A 6 -31.72 21.82 -32.87
CA ASP A 6 -31.53 20.36 -32.94
C ASP A 6 -31.08 19.93 -31.52
N GLU A 7 -31.27 18.65 -31.21
CA GLU A 7 -30.71 17.81 -30.14
C GLU A 7 -29.77 18.41 -29.07
N THR A 8 -30.05 18.12 -27.78
CA THR A 8 -29.15 17.22 -27.03
C THR A 8 -29.88 16.50 -25.89
N LYS A 9 -30.16 15.22 -26.13
CA LYS A 9 -30.64 14.23 -25.18
C LYS A 9 -29.48 13.86 -24.25
N ILE A 10 -29.39 14.48 -23.07
CA ILE A 10 -28.45 14.04 -22.03
C ILE A 10 -29.03 12.78 -21.40
N SER A 11 -28.66 11.65 -22.01
CA SER A 11 -28.78 10.32 -21.43
C SER A 11 -27.89 10.27 -20.20
N ILE A 12 -28.48 10.43 -19.01
CA ILE A 12 -27.83 10.10 -17.75
C ILE A 12 -27.72 8.57 -17.71
N ARG A 13 -26.62 8.09 -18.29
CA ARG A 13 -26.28 6.68 -18.40
C ARG A 13 -25.88 6.18 -17.02
N SER A 14 -26.83 5.49 -16.41
CA SER A 14 -26.65 4.29 -15.58
C SER A 14 -25.76 4.44 -14.34
N LYS A 15 -26.42 4.48 -13.18
CA LYS A 15 -25.90 3.93 -11.92
C LYS A 15 -25.29 2.54 -12.19
N SER A 16 -23.98 2.47 -12.39
CA SER A 16 -23.25 1.20 -12.40
C SER A 16 -23.09 0.75 -10.95
N SER A 17 -24.04 -0.07 -10.52
CA SER A 17 -23.92 -1.12 -9.50
C SER A 17 -22.56 -1.16 -8.79
N PHE A 18 -22.45 -0.44 -7.68
CA PHE A 18 -21.42 -0.64 -6.67
C PHE A 18 -21.61 -2.06 -6.12
N LYS A 19 -20.88 -3.03 -6.68
CA LYS A 19 -20.76 -4.38 -6.10
C LYS A 19 -19.80 -4.28 -4.91
N SER A 20 -20.31 -3.78 -3.80
CA SER A 20 -19.56 -3.66 -2.55
C SER A 20 -19.42 -5.03 -1.87
N ASN A 21 -18.22 -5.28 -1.35
CA ASN A 21 -17.87 -6.21 -0.27
C ASN A 21 -17.13 -7.52 -0.63
N GLY A 22 -17.15 -8.00 -1.87
CA GLY A 22 -16.50 -9.28 -2.22
C GLY A 22 -15.12 -9.16 -2.89
N ILE A 23 -14.95 -8.18 -3.78
CA ILE A 23 -13.84 -8.12 -4.75
C ILE A 23 -12.73 -7.13 -4.33
N ASP A 24 -13.03 -6.23 -3.39
CA ASP A 24 -12.15 -5.15 -2.93
C ASP A 24 -11.10 -5.62 -1.89
N LEU A 25 -11.53 -6.46 -0.95
CA LEU A 25 -10.67 -6.98 0.13
C LEU A 25 -9.52 -7.85 -0.36
N GLU A 26 -9.70 -8.59 -1.46
CA GLU A 26 -8.66 -9.47 -2.00
C GLU A 26 -7.52 -8.66 -2.61
N SER A 27 -7.83 -7.62 -3.38
CA SER A 27 -6.84 -6.70 -3.94
C SER A 27 -6.08 -5.98 -2.83
N MET A 28 -6.79 -5.45 -1.82
CA MET A 28 -6.14 -4.82 -0.65
C MET A 28 -5.21 -5.77 0.10
N ARG A 29 -5.66 -7.00 0.38
CA ARG A 29 -4.82 -8.02 1.04
C ARG A 29 -3.57 -8.33 0.22
N LYS A 30 -3.71 -8.39 -1.10
CA LYS A 30 -2.59 -8.65 -2.00
C LYS A 30 -1.60 -7.50 -2.04
N ILE A 31 -2.05 -6.25 -2.01
CA ILE A 31 -1.15 -5.08 -1.91
C ILE A 31 -0.45 -5.07 -0.56
N SER A 32 -1.19 -5.34 0.52
CA SER A 32 -0.66 -5.43 1.89
C SER A 32 0.42 -6.51 2.02
N SER A 33 0.18 -7.74 1.54
CA SER A 33 1.20 -8.80 1.56
C SER A 33 2.43 -8.42 0.74
N GLN A 34 2.26 -7.89 -0.48
CA GLN A 34 3.40 -7.43 -1.28
C GLN A 34 4.22 -6.31 -0.61
N PHE A 35 3.55 -5.43 0.14
CA PHE A 35 4.20 -4.37 0.90
C PHE A 35 5.05 -4.94 2.04
N PHE A 36 4.49 -5.86 2.83
CA PHE A 36 5.22 -6.50 3.93
C PHE A 36 6.34 -7.43 3.46
N GLU A 37 6.19 -8.05 2.30
CA GLU A 37 7.23 -8.87 1.67
C GLU A 37 8.36 -8.02 1.05
N MET A 38 8.25 -6.68 1.13
CA MET A 38 9.14 -5.72 0.48
C MET A 38 9.32 -5.99 -1.03
N VAL A 39 8.24 -6.40 -1.71
CA VAL A 39 8.24 -6.52 -3.17
C VAL A 39 8.58 -5.14 -3.75
N PRO A 40 9.55 -5.01 -4.67
CA PRO A 40 9.91 -3.72 -5.24
C PRO A 40 8.66 -2.99 -5.72
N VAL A 41 8.44 -1.75 -5.25
CA VAL A 41 7.13 -1.07 -5.42
C VAL A 41 6.70 -0.97 -6.89
N ARG A 42 7.67 -0.82 -7.81
CA ARG A 42 7.44 -0.82 -9.27
C ARG A 42 6.93 -2.16 -9.82
N ARG A 43 7.23 -3.26 -9.14
CA ARG A 43 6.85 -4.65 -9.50
C ARG A 43 5.60 -5.12 -8.76
N MET A 44 5.05 -4.31 -7.86
CA MET A 44 3.80 -4.65 -7.20
C MET A 44 2.70 -4.78 -8.25
N LYS A 45 1.88 -5.81 -8.10
CA LYS A 45 0.71 -6.06 -8.93
C LYS A 45 -0.45 -5.20 -8.42
N TRP A 46 -0.50 -3.96 -8.88
CA TRP A 46 -1.66 -3.09 -8.80
C TRP A 46 -2.51 -3.39 -10.03
N LYS A 47 -3.77 -3.79 -9.88
CA LYS A 47 -4.67 -3.85 -11.03
C LYS A 47 -5.05 -2.41 -11.40
N ASP A 48 -5.28 -2.14 -12.68
CA ASP A 48 -5.73 -0.80 -13.11
C ASP A 48 -7.06 -0.42 -12.44
N ASP A 49 -7.93 -1.42 -12.23
CA ASP A 49 -9.17 -1.27 -11.46
C ASP A 49 -8.91 -0.84 -10.01
N ASP A 50 -7.83 -1.32 -9.37
CA ASP A 50 -7.50 -0.96 -7.98
C ASP A 50 -7.15 0.53 -7.88
N ALA A 51 -6.42 1.07 -8.87
CA ALA A 51 -6.09 2.49 -8.93
C ALA A 51 -7.34 3.34 -9.15
N ALA A 52 -8.20 2.95 -10.08
CA ALA A 52 -9.47 3.64 -10.33
C ALA A 52 -10.39 3.65 -9.10
N MET A 53 -10.40 2.55 -8.33
CA MET A 53 -11.19 2.47 -7.09
C MET A 53 -10.66 3.38 -5.98
N LEU A 54 -9.34 3.44 -5.78
CA LEU A 54 -8.72 4.34 -4.81
C LEU A 54 -8.92 5.81 -5.18
N THR A 55 -8.90 6.12 -6.48
CA THR A 55 -9.22 7.45 -7.01
C THR A 55 -10.67 7.83 -6.74
N ALA A 56 -11.60 6.88 -6.86
CA ALA A 56 -13.03 7.14 -6.72
C ALA A 56 -13.51 7.21 -5.25
N CYS A 57 -12.73 6.72 -4.28
CA CYS A 57 -13.18 6.58 -2.89
C CYS A 57 -12.05 6.86 -1.88
N PRO A 58 -12.07 8.03 -1.20
CA PRO A 58 -11.11 8.37 -0.14
C PRO A 58 -11.05 7.36 1.02
N ASP A 59 -12.19 6.77 1.40
CA ASP A 59 -12.23 5.74 2.46
C ASP A 59 -11.36 4.52 2.13
N LEU A 60 -11.26 4.14 0.85
CA LEU A 60 -10.39 3.04 0.42
C LEU A 60 -8.90 3.41 0.52
N GLN A 61 -8.55 4.69 0.35
CA GLN A 61 -7.19 5.18 0.58
C GLN A 61 -6.81 4.99 2.05
N ILE A 62 -7.70 5.40 2.97
CA ILE A 62 -7.49 5.24 4.42
C ILE A 62 -7.40 3.76 4.81
N GLN A 63 -8.27 2.92 4.23
CA GLN A 63 -8.22 1.47 4.44
C GLN A 63 -6.90 0.86 3.96
N LEU A 64 -6.37 1.31 2.81
CA LEU A 64 -5.06 0.88 2.31
C LEU A 64 -3.93 1.32 3.24
N LEU A 65 -3.97 2.55 3.77
CA LEU A 65 -2.98 3.01 4.76
C LEU A 65 -2.98 2.11 6.01
N ASN A 66 -4.17 1.80 6.52
CA ASN A 66 -4.34 0.93 7.69
C ASN A 66 -3.90 -0.51 7.42
N ALA A 67 -4.01 -0.98 6.18
CA ALA A 67 -3.51 -2.28 5.75
C ALA A 67 -1.99 -2.30 5.47
N THR A 68 -1.31 -1.15 5.45
CA THR A 68 0.11 -1.02 5.08
C THR A 68 0.90 -0.23 6.11
N VAL A 69 1.18 1.05 5.85
CA VAL A 69 2.10 1.89 6.64
C VAL A 69 1.62 2.14 8.07
N ARG A 70 0.31 2.16 8.30
CA ARG A 70 -0.31 2.31 9.64
C ARG A 70 -0.64 0.98 10.31
N HIS A 71 -0.36 -0.14 9.67
CA HIS A 71 -0.67 -1.46 10.20
C HIS A 71 0.17 -1.77 11.46
N PRO A 72 -0.38 -2.48 12.47
CA PRO A 72 0.38 -2.82 13.69
C PRO A 72 1.68 -3.59 13.43
N VAL A 73 1.70 -4.46 12.41
CA VAL A 73 2.93 -5.17 12.00
C VAL A 73 3.98 -4.20 11.48
N CYS A 74 3.59 -3.17 10.71
CA CYS A 74 4.51 -2.14 10.24
C CYS A 74 5.11 -1.32 11.40
N LYS A 75 4.34 -1.12 12.48
CA LYS A 75 4.80 -0.43 13.68
C LYS A 75 5.83 -1.24 14.47
N ASN A 76 5.62 -2.55 14.59
CA ASN A 76 6.47 -3.44 15.39
C ASN A 76 7.66 -4.02 14.61
N PHE A 77 7.45 -4.30 13.33
CA PHE A 77 8.39 -4.92 12.40
C PHE A 77 8.38 -4.14 11.08
N PRO A 78 8.90 -2.89 11.09
CA PRO A 78 8.84 -2.02 9.93
C PRO A 78 9.67 -2.54 8.75
N PRO A 79 9.12 -2.53 7.53
CA PRO A 79 9.93 -2.49 6.31
C PRO A 79 10.91 -1.30 6.34
N ALA A 80 11.97 -1.38 5.54
CA ALA A 80 12.99 -0.31 5.48
C ALA A 80 12.36 1.08 5.27
N LEU A 81 12.86 2.11 5.95
CA LEU A 81 12.29 3.46 5.87
C LEU A 81 12.26 3.98 4.44
N ALA A 82 13.36 3.82 3.69
CA ALA A 82 13.44 4.19 2.28
C ALA A 82 12.37 3.49 1.42
N TYR A 83 12.07 2.21 1.72
CA TYR A 83 11.02 1.47 1.02
C TYR A 83 9.63 2.04 1.32
N ARG A 84 9.32 2.31 2.60
CA ARG A 84 8.02 2.89 3.02
C ARG A 84 7.79 4.27 2.40
N ARG A 85 8.81 5.13 2.40
CA ARG A 85 8.77 6.44 1.74
C ARG A 85 8.53 6.32 0.25
N TYR A 86 9.26 5.41 -0.42
CA TYR A 86 9.11 5.20 -1.85
C TYR A 86 7.72 4.65 -2.21
N PHE A 87 7.18 3.74 -1.39
CA PHE A 87 5.81 3.24 -1.52
C PHE A 87 4.79 4.38 -1.44
N MET A 88 4.86 5.21 -0.40
CA MET A 88 3.95 6.34 -0.22
C MET A 88 4.06 7.38 -1.32
N LYS A 89 5.27 7.72 -1.74
CA LYS A 89 5.50 8.62 -2.87
C LYS A 89 4.84 8.10 -4.15
N LEU A 90 4.98 6.81 -4.46
CA LEU A 90 4.36 6.24 -5.66
C LEU A 90 2.84 6.14 -5.53
N LEU A 91 2.31 5.86 -4.33
CA LEU A 91 0.87 5.87 -4.08
C LEU A 91 0.29 7.26 -4.38
N ILE A 92 0.87 8.31 -3.81
CA ILE A 92 0.46 9.70 -4.04
C ILE A 92 0.51 10.03 -5.54
N GLN A 93 1.63 9.73 -6.22
CA GLN A 93 1.76 9.97 -7.66
C GLN A 93 0.68 9.26 -8.48
N LYS A 94 0.28 8.05 -8.10
CA LYS A 94 -0.78 7.32 -8.79
C LYS A 94 -2.15 7.93 -8.57
N LEU A 95 -2.45 8.37 -7.35
CA LEU A 95 -3.72 9.03 -7.02
C LEU A 95 -3.83 10.38 -7.76
N GLU A 96 -2.78 11.18 -7.72
CA GLU A 96 -2.71 12.47 -8.42
C GLU A 96 -2.82 12.31 -9.95
N ALA A 97 -2.14 11.30 -10.52
CA ALA A 97 -2.26 11.00 -11.95
C ALA A 97 -3.67 10.52 -12.35
N GLY A 98 -4.43 9.96 -11.41
CA GLY A 98 -5.83 9.62 -11.58
C GLY A 98 -6.79 10.78 -11.30
N GLU A 99 -6.29 11.99 -11.05
CA GLU A 99 -7.10 13.16 -10.64
C GLU A 99 -7.95 12.88 -9.39
N ALA A 100 -7.45 12.04 -8.47
CA ALA A 100 -8.12 11.71 -7.23
C ALA A 100 -8.14 12.90 -6.25
N ASP A 101 -9.21 12.99 -5.47
CA ASP A 101 -9.19 13.74 -4.21
C ASP A 101 -8.40 12.92 -3.19
N VAL A 102 -7.15 13.31 -2.95
CA VAL A 102 -6.22 12.58 -2.08
C VAL A 102 -6.54 12.93 -0.63
N ALA A 103 -6.86 11.93 0.18
CA ALA A 103 -7.20 12.13 1.58
C ALA A 103 -6.00 12.72 2.36
N ASP A 104 -6.27 13.67 3.26
CA ASP A 104 -5.24 14.33 4.08
C ASP A 104 -4.38 13.31 4.84
N GLU A 105 -5.00 12.22 5.31
CA GLU A 105 -4.32 11.13 6.01
C GLU A 105 -3.19 10.48 5.21
N VAL A 106 -3.28 10.48 3.87
CA VAL A 106 -2.23 9.97 2.98
C VAL A 106 -1.01 10.90 3.03
N TYR A 107 -1.24 12.21 2.97
CA TYR A 107 -0.18 13.21 3.08
C TYR A 107 0.42 13.27 4.47
N GLU A 108 -0.40 13.19 5.52
CA GLU A 108 0.05 13.07 6.91
C GLU A 108 0.95 11.85 7.09
N ALA A 109 0.51 10.67 6.66
CA ALA A 109 1.29 9.43 6.77
C ALA A 109 2.63 9.52 6.02
N TYR A 110 2.66 10.20 4.87
CA TYR A 110 3.92 10.41 4.15
C TYR A 110 4.82 11.43 4.85
N THR A 111 4.26 12.53 5.36
CA THR A 111 5.00 13.57 6.09
C THR A 111 5.61 13.00 7.37
N ASP A 112 4.86 12.17 8.11
CA ASP A 112 5.36 11.43 9.26
C ASP A 112 6.58 10.58 8.88
N LEU A 113 6.52 9.85 7.76
CA LEU A 113 7.67 9.07 7.28
C LEU A 113 8.87 9.93 6.91
N LEU A 114 8.66 11.14 6.38
CA LEU A 114 9.73 12.09 6.06
C LEU A 114 10.33 12.75 7.29
N SER A 115 9.59 12.81 8.40
CA SER A 115 10.07 13.40 9.66
C SER A 115 11.17 12.59 10.35
N TYR A 116 11.22 11.28 10.07
CA TYR A 116 12.32 10.43 10.55
C TYR A 116 13.64 10.88 9.91
N PRO A 117 14.76 10.92 10.65
CA PRO A 117 16.05 11.18 10.02
C PRO A 117 16.37 10.08 9.00
N ASP A 118 17.11 10.45 7.96
CA ASP A 118 17.87 9.48 7.17
C ASP A 118 18.97 8.94 8.09
N ASP A 119 18.62 7.97 8.94
CA ASP A 119 19.59 7.30 9.79
C ASP A 119 20.43 6.39 8.87
N ASP A 120 21.67 6.80 8.64
CA ASP A 120 22.72 5.91 8.11
C ASP A 120 22.88 4.65 9.00
N ASP A 121 22.38 4.73 10.25
CA ASP A 121 22.31 3.67 11.26
C ASP A 121 21.04 2.78 11.19
N GLU A 122 20.14 2.95 10.20
CA GLU A 122 19.09 1.95 9.93
C GLU A 122 19.77 0.67 9.43
N THR A 123 20.30 -0.11 10.36
CA THR A 123 21.08 -1.31 10.10
C THR A 123 20.20 -2.52 9.83
N VAL A 124 18.93 -2.46 10.24
CA VAL A 124 17.99 -3.57 10.19
C VAL A 124 16.61 -3.15 9.70
N CYS A 125 15.96 -4.00 8.94
CA CYS A 125 14.57 -3.87 8.50
C CYS A 125 13.87 -5.23 8.57
N PHE A 126 12.56 -5.26 8.32
CA PHE A 126 11.78 -6.48 8.41
C PHE A 126 10.98 -6.77 7.13
N LYS A 127 11.00 -8.03 6.71
CA LYS A 127 10.00 -8.59 5.80
C LYS A 127 9.00 -9.40 6.60
N SER A 128 7.72 -9.18 6.39
CA SER A 128 6.66 -9.93 7.07
C SER A 128 5.80 -10.71 6.08
N TYR A 129 5.46 -11.94 6.44
CA TYR A 129 4.65 -12.85 5.63
C TYR A 129 3.37 -13.19 6.39
N SER A 130 2.22 -12.95 5.77
CA SER A 130 0.92 -13.30 6.36
C SER A 130 0.66 -14.79 6.25
N LEU A 131 0.25 -15.42 7.35
CA LEU A 131 -0.18 -16.81 7.41
C LEU A 131 -1.69 -16.93 7.13
N PRO A 132 -2.17 -18.09 6.66
CA PRO A 132 -3.61 -18.36 6.54
C PRO A 132 -4.39 -18.22 7.85
N SER A 133 -3.72 -18.33 9.01
CA SER A 133 -4.30 -18.09 10.34
C SER A 133 -4.61 -16.62 10.64
N GLY A 134 -4.09 -15.68 9.82
CA GLY A 134 -4.15 -14.24 10.06
C GLY A 134 -2.97 -13.69 10.87
N GLU A 135 -2.04 -14.55 11.27
CA GLU A 135 -0.79 -14.16 11.94
C GLU A 135 0.28 -13.74 10.94
N TYR A 136 1.36 -13.15 11.43
CA TYR A 136 2.51 -12.75 10.62
C TYR A 136 3.79 -13.41 11.12
N ILE A 137 4.64 -13.82 10.17
CA ILE A 137 6.03 -14.20 10.42
C ILE A 137 6.91 -13.08 9.90
N SER A 138 7.69 -12.44 10.79
CA SER A 138 8.61 -11.38 10.43
C SER A 138 10.06 -11.87 10.44
N LEU A 139 10.81 -11.55 9.37
CA LEU A 139 12.23 -11.84 9.21
C LEU A 139 12.99 -10.52 9.30
N GLN A 140 13.96 -10.46 10.22
CA GLN A 140 14.89 -9.33 10.32
C GLN A 140 15.97 -9.47 9.25
N GLU A 141 16.17 -8.44 8.43
CA GLU A 141 17.22 -8.35 7.40
C GLU A 141 18.10 -7.13 7.65
N SER A 142 19.35 -7.17 7.21
CA SER A 142 20.23 -5.99 7.27
C SER A 142 19.99 -5.07 6.07
N VAL A 143 19.85 -3.76 6.29
CA VAL A 143 19.55 -2.79 5.20
C VAL A 143 20.71 -2.70 4.20
N HIS A 144 21.97 -2.82 4.65
CA HIS A 144 23.14 -2.81 3.76
C HIS A 144 23.17 -4.00 2.79
N LEU A 145 22.56 -5.13 3.16
CA LEU A 145 22.39 -6.31 2.29
C LEU A 145 21.34 -6.04 1.19
N VAL A 146 20.37 -5.16 1.45
CA VAL A 146 19.30 -4.80 0.51
C VAL A 146 19.78 -3.78 -0.53
N SER A 147 20.76 -2.92 -0.21
CA SER A 147 21.27 -1.87 -1.11
C SER A 147 22.36 -2.32 -2.08
N GLN A 148 23.11 -3.39 -1.76
CA GLN A 148 24.32 -3.83 -2.49
C GLN A 148 24.09 -5.18 -3.16
N GLY A 149 23.15 -5.21 -4.12
CA GLY A 149 22.71 -6.41 -4.84
C GLY A 149 23.83 -7.41 -5.12
N THR A 150 23.94 -8.41 -4.26
CA THR A 150 24.82 -9.57 -4.45
C THR A 150 24.01 -10.81 -4.14
N THR A 151 23.90 -11.68 -5.14
CA THR A 151 23.39 -13.04 -4.99
C THR A 151 24.30 -13.80 -4.02
N GLY A 152 23.84 -13.96 -2.79
CA GLY A 152 24.46 -14.82 -1.79
C GLY A 152 23.51 -14.97 -0.61
N LEU A 153 22.67 -16.01 -0.64
CA LEU A 153 21.85 -16.45 0.49
C LEU A 153 22.65 -16.34 1.80
N SER A 154 22.31 -15.37 2.63
CA SER A 154 22.74 -15.30 4.03
C SER A 154 21.63 -14.67 4.87
N THR A 155 20.47 -15.32 4.85
CA THR A 155 19.46 -15.22 5.91
C THR A 155 19.93 -16.05 7.13
N TRP A 156 21.12 -15.74 7.67
CA TRP A 156 21.60 -16.36 8.90
C TRP A 156 21.26 -15.47 10.08
N GLN A 157 19.97 -15.48 10.46
CA GLN A 157 19.40 -15.27 11.80
C GLN A 157 17.89 -15.01 11.66
N VAL A 158 17.12 -16.08 11.46
CA VAL A 158 15.66 -16.03 11.64
C VAL A 158 15.39 -15.80 13.13
N ARG A 159 15.20 -14.55 13.55
CA ARG A 159 14.55 -14.27 14.84
C ARG A 159 13.05 -14.38 14.61
N HIS A 160 12.52 -15.56 14.88
CA HIS A 160 11.10 -15.87 14.81
C HIS A 160 10.36 -15.11 15.92
N PHE A 161 9.72 -14.00 15.55
CA PHE A 161 8.71 -13.35 16.39
C PHE A 161 7.33 -13.73 15.83
N VAL A 162 6.60 -14.61 16.54
CA VAL A 162 5.17 -14.82 16.29
C VAL A 162 4.45 -13.69 17.00
N LEU A 163 3.86 -12.77 16.23
CA LEU A 163 2.79 -11.95 16.77
C LEU A 163 1.57 -12.85 16.95
N CYS A 164 1.49 -13.50 18.12
CA CYS A 164 0.23 -14.06 18.60
C CYS A 164 -0.65 -12.85 18.92
N SER A 165 -1.59 -12.54 18.02
CA SER A 165 -2.65 -11.59 18.34
C SER A 165 -3.41 -12.17 19.53
N LEU A 166 -3.21 -11.55 20.71
CA LEU A 166 -4.11 -11.68 21.85
C LEU A 166 -5.53 -11.43 21.32
N LYS A 167 -6.29 -12.52 21.18
CA LYS A 167 -7.74 -12.45 21.10
C LYS A 167 -8.24 -12.12 22.51
N CYS A 168 -9.17 -11.18 22.54
CA CYS A 168 -9.89 -10.58 23.66
C CYS A 168 -10.20 -11.52 24.82
#